data_AF-A0A3D3BNM1-F1
#
_entry.id   AF-A0A3D3BNM1-F1
#
_cell.length_a   1.000
_cell.length_b   1.000
_cell.length_c   1.000
_cell.angle_alpha   90.00
_cell.angle_beta   90.00
_cell.angle_gamma   90.00
#
_symmetry.space_group_name_H-M   'P 1'
#
loop_
_entity.id
_entity.type
_entity.pdbx_description
1 polymer ?
#
loop_
_entity_poly.entity_id
_entity_poly.type
_entity_poly.pdbx_seq_one_letter_code
_entity_poly.pdbx_strand_id
1 'polypeptide(L)'
;GFGLDTQVILPYEQRLHRFSAYLQQMEMESNGKRVDRDGKPLDYDTCPVIWGEPGTNGQHAFFQLLHQGTMVCPVDFILTA
;
A
#
# COMPACT_ATOMS: atom_id res chain seq x y z
N GLY A 1 6.47 -12.74 -7.28
CA GLY A 1 6.72 -11.27 -7.23
C GLY A 1 8.04 -11.01 -6.53
N PHE A 2 8.43 -9.75 -6.35
CA PHE A 2 9.66 -9.37 -5.62
C PHE A 2 9.59 -9.60 -4.09
N GLY A 3 8.52 -10.21 -3.57
CA GLY A 3 8.35 -10.47 -2.13
C GLY A 3 8.30 -9.19 -1.29
N LEU A 4 7.59 -8.18 -1.77
CA LEU A 4 7.48 -6.87 -1.10
C LEU A 4 6.18 -6.83 -0.30
N ASP A 5 6.31 -6.67 1.01
CA ASP A 5 5.20 -6.89 1.96
C ASP A 5 4.24 -5.70 2.07
N THR A 6 4.60 -4.52 1.54
CA THR A 6 3.81 -3.30 1.70
C THR A 6 3.77 -2.48 0.42
N GLN A 7 2.75 -1.65 0.26
CA GLN A 7 2.62 -0.67 -0.83
C GLN A 7 2.14 0.66 -0.25
N VAL A 8 2.76 1.76 -0.70
CA VAL A 8 2.48 3.11 -0.23
C VAL A 8 1.61 3.86 -1.23
N ILE A 9 0.50 4.43 -0.77
CA ILE A 9 -0.40 5.26 -1.58
C ILE A 9 -0.28 6.71 -1.14
N LEU A 10 0.18 7.58 -2.06
CA LEU A 10 0.51 8.98 -1.78
C LEU A 10 -0.27 9.93 -2.69
N PRO A 11 -1.50 10.32 -2.31
CA PRO A 11 -2.25 11.32 -3.04
C PRO A 11 -1.71 12.73 -2.75
N TYR A 12 -1.27 13.46 -3.77
CA TYR A 12 -0.89 14.87 -3.67
C TYR A 12 -2.12 15.77 -3.84
N GLU A 13 -3.19 15.44 -3.11
CA GLU A 13 -4.45 16.18 -3.08
C GLU A 13 -5.13 15.92 -1.72
N GLN A 14 -5.35 16.98 -0.95
CA GLN A 14 -5.87 16.88 0.42
C GLN A 14 -7.31 16.33 0.47
N ARG A 15 -8.11 16.55 -0.58
CA ARG A 15 -9.46 15.95 -0.70
C ARG A 15 -9.42 14.43 -0.68
N LEU A 16 -8.29 13.81 -1.05
CA LEU A 16 -8.08 12.37 -1.06
C LEU A 16 -7.46 11.84 0.24
N HIS A 17 -7.48 12.57 1.36
CA HIS A 17 -6.89 12.11 2.63
C HIS A 17 -7.45 10.79 3.19
N ARG A 18 -8.63 10.35 2.75
CA ARG A 18 -9.17 9.01 3.11
C ARG A 18 -8.95 7.95 2.04
N PHE A 19 -8.32 8.29 0.92
CA PHE A 19 -8.17 7.39 -0.21
C PHE A 19 -7.31 6.17 0.14
N SER A 20 -6.18 6.37 0.80
CA SER A 20 -5.33 5.26 1.26
C SER A 20 -6.07 4.33 2.23
N ALA A 21 -6.89 4.88 3.14
CA ALA A 21 -7.72 4.10 4.06
C ALA A 21 -8.87 3.35 3.35
N TYR A 22 -9.42 3.92 2.29
CA TYR A 22 -10.40 3.24 1.45
C TYR A 22 -9.78 2.05 0.71
N LEU A 23 -8.57 2.23 0.15
CA LEU A 23 -7.85 1.14 -0.52
C LEU A 23 -7.38 0.05 0.46
N GLN A 24 -7.07 0.39 1.70
CA GLN A 24 -6.80 -0.62 2.74
C GLN A 24 -7.92 -1.64 2.83
N GLN A 25 -9.16 -1.18 2.95
CA GLN A 25 -10.29 -2.09 2.97
C GLN A 25 -10.42 -2.83 1.62
N MET A 26 -10.46 -2.09 0.51
CA MET A 26 -10.68 -2.67 -0.82
C MET A 26 -9.68 -3.79 -1.14
N GLU A 27 -8.37 -3.55 -0.99
CA GLU A 27 -7.33 -4.51 -1.35
C GLU A 27 -7.16 -5.57 -0.28
N MET A 28 -6.96 -5.18 0.99
CA MET A 28 -6.57 -6.12 2.02
C MET A 28 -7.73 -7.06 2.42
N GLU A 29 -8.98 -6.59 2.41
CA GLU A 29 -10.15 -7.44 2.67
C GLU A 29 -10.45 -8.38 1.49
N SER A 30 -10.25 -7.92 0.26
CA SER A 30 -10.49 -8.73 -0.95
C SER A 30 -9.43 -9.80 -1.12
N ASN A 31 -8.16 -9.40 -1.01
CA ASN A 31 -7.02 -10.19 -1.45
C ASN A 31 -6.16 -10.74 -0.29
N GLY A 32 -6.38 -10.32 0.96
CA GLY A 32 -5.75 -10.87 2.16
C GLY A 32 -6.24 -12.29 2.48
N LYS A 33 -5.96 -13.24 1.59
CA LYS A 33 -6.47 -14.61 1.60
C LYS A 33 -5.31 -15.59 1.53
N ARG A 34 -5.53 -16.79 2.10
CA ARG A 34 -4.53 -17.87 2.19
C ARG A 34 -4.98 -19.18 1.56
N VAL A 35 -6.17 -19.22 0.97
CA VAL A 35 -6.79 -20.41 0.39
C VAL A 35 -7.28 -20.06 -1.00
N ASP A 36 -7.00 -20.94 -1.97
CA ASP A 36 -7.49 -20.80 -3.34
C ASP A 36 -8.98 -21.15 -3.46
N ARG A 37 -9.50 -21.10 -4.70
CA ARG A 37 -10.91 -21.42 -5.00
C ARG A 37 -11.24 -22.90 -4.88
N ASP A 38 -10.24 -23.77 -4.91
CA ASP A 38 -10.38 -25.23 -4.75
C ASP A 38 -10.27 -25.65 -3.27
N GLY A 39 -10.11 -24.70 -2.35
CA GLY A 39 -9.99 -24.96 -0.92
C GLY A 39 -8.59 -25.36 -0.46
N LYS A 40 -7.57 -25.23 -1.31
CA LYS A 40 -6.19 -25.57 -0.97
C LYS A 40 -5.44 -24.36 -0.41
N PRO A 41 -4.53 -24.55 0.57
CA PRO A 41 -3.63 -23.48 1.01
C PRO A 41 -2.77 -22.96 -0.15
N LEU A 42 -2.57 -21.65 -0.18
CA LEU A 42 -1.66 -20.99 -1.13
C LEU A 42 -0.20 -21.15 -0.66
N ASP A 43 0.72 -21.27 -1.62
CA ASP A 43 2.17 -21.36 -1.42
C ASP A 43 2.91 -20.06 -1.84
N TYR A 44 2.17 -18.97 -2.02
CA TYR A 44 2.67 -17.65 -2.38
C TYR A 44 1.93 -16.52 -1.64
N ASP A 45 2.57 -15.35 -1.54
CA ASP A 45 1.98 -14.15 -0.95
C ASP A 45 0.92 -13.52 -1.86
N THR A 46 -0.19 -13.08 -1.28
CA THR A 46 -1.37 -12.61 -2.03
C THR A 46 -1.54 -11.09 -2.06
N CYS A 47 -1.52 -10.43 -0.91
CA CYS A 47 -1.83 -9.01 -0.78
C CYS A 47 -0.81 -8.30 0.12
N PRO A 48 -0.22 -7.18 -0.33
CA PRO A 48 0.63 -6.37 0.52
C PRO A 48 -0.20 -5.58 1.54
N VAL A 49 0.45 -5.09 2.60
CA VAL A 49 -0.13 -4.09 3.48
C VAL A 49 -0.19 -2.76 2.77
N ILE A 50 -1.39 -2.20 2.62
CA ILE A 50 -1.60 -0.86 2.05
C ILE A 50 -1.49 0.20 3.16
N TRP A 51 -0.75 1.27 2.91
CA TRP A 51 -0.66 2.40 3.84
C TRP A 51 -0.29 3.69 3.11
N GLY A 52 -0.41 4.84 3.78
CA GLY A 52 0.01 6.13 3.22
C GLY A 52 -0.83 7.29 3.71
N GLU A 53 -0.38 8.50 3.38
CA GLU A 53 -0.97 9.79 3.76
C GLU A 53 -0.83 10.76 2.57
N PRO A 54 -1.67 11.81 2.49
CA PRO A 54 -1.50 12.82 1.47
C PRO A 54 -0.12 13.47 1.44
N GLY A 55 0.32 13.81 0.23
CA GLY A 55 1.41 14.75 0.02
C GLY A 55 0.95 16.20 0.30
N THR A 56 1.76 17.06 0.90
CA THR A 56 3.15 16.84 1.33
C THR A 56 3.31 16.32 2.77
N ASN A 57 2.23 16.10 3.52
CA ASN A 57 2.29 15.67 4.93
C ASN A 57 3.14 14.39 5.10
N GLY A 58 2.94 13.40 4.23
CA GLY A 58 3.74 12.16 4.23
C GLY A 58 5.25 12.39 4.07
N GLN A 59 5.66 13.43 3.34
CA GLN A 59 7.08 13.80 3.15
C GLN A 59 7.75 14.14 4.48
N HIS A 60 7.00 14.72 5.41
CA HIS A 60 7.48 15.12 6.72
C HIS A 60 7.21 14.09 7.82
N ALA A 61 6.64 12.93 7.47
CA ALA A 61 6.30 11.86 8.42
C ALA A 61 7.19 10.62 8.24
N PHE A 62 7.19 10.01 7.05
CA PHE A 62 7.80 8.69 6.84
C PHE A 62 8.64 8.55 5.57
N PHE A 63 8.77 9.60 4.74
CA PHE A 63 9.62 9.54 3.54
C PHE A 63 11.09 9.27 3.84
N GLN A 64 11.57 9.61 5.04
CA GLN A 64 12.92 9.24 5.47
C GLN A 64 13.14 7.72 5.44
N LEU A 65 12.14 6.93 5.85
CA LEU A 65 12.18 5.47 5.74
C LEU A 65 12.16 5.02 4.29
N LEU A 66 11.36 5.66 3.43
CA LEU A 66 11.29 5.31 2.00
C LEU A 66 12.61 5.60 1.26
N HIS A 67 13.32 6.66 1.64
CA HIS A 67 14.55 7.08 0.96
C HIS A 67 15.82 6.42 1.51
N GLN A 68 15.90 6.16 2.81
CA GLN A 68 17.13 5.68 3.46
C GLN A 68 16.92 4.47 4.38
N GLY A 69 15.70 3.96 4.48
CA GLY A 69 15.43 2.70 5.16
C GLY A 69 15.93 1.50 4.34
N THR A 70 15.90 0.34 4.97
CA THR A 70 16.33 -0.92 4.35
C THR A 70 15.19 -1.70 3.69
N MET A 71 13.94 -1.26 3.90
CA MET A 71 12.75 -1.86 3.30
C MET A 71 12.51 -1.23 1.93
N VAL A 72 12.20 -2.06 0.93
CA VAL A 72 11.73 -1.59 -0.37
C VAL A 72 10.20 -1.56 -0.35
N CYS A 73 9.63 -0.36 -0.50
CA CYS A 73 8.18 -0.18 -0.61
C CYS A 73 7.86 0.40 -1.99
N PRO A 74 7.09 -0.29 -2.84
CA PRO A 74 6.47 0.31 -4.02
C PRO A 74 5.60 1.50 -3.62
N VAL A 75 5.59 2.54 -4.44
CA VAL A 75 4.90 3.80 -4.15
C VAL A 75 4.06 4.25 -5.35
N ASP A 76 2.78 4.49 -5.12
CA ASP A 76 1.89 5.13 -6.09
C ASP A 76 1.68 6.60 -5.74
N PHE A 77 2.14 7.47 -6.64
CA PHE A 77 1.88 8.91 -6.57
C PHE A 77 0.62 9.23 -7.38
N ILE A 78 -0.35 9.86 -6.73
CA ILE A 78 -1.61 10.24 -7.37
C ILE A 78 -1.71 11.76 -7.36
N LEU A 79 -1.85 12.36 -8.54
CA LEU A 79 -1.92 13.81 -8.72
C LEU A 79 -3.18 14.16 -9.52
N THR A 80 -3.76 15.31 -9.23
CA THR A 80 -4.81 15.92 -10.04
C THR A 80 -4.19 16.86 -11.09
N ALA A 81 -4.74 16.85 -12.31
CA ALA A 81 -4.37 17.76 -13.39
C ALA A 81 -5.05 19.11 -13.26
#